data_AF-A0A1H6USG4-F1
#
_entry.id   AF-A0A1H6USG4-F1
#
_cell.length_a   1.000
_cell.length_b   1.000
_cell.length_c   1.000
_cell.angle_alpha   90.00
_cell.angle_beta   90.00
_cell.angle_gamma   90.00
#
_symmetry.space_group_name_H-M   'P 1'
#
loop_
_entity.id
_entity.type
_entity.pdbx_description
1 polymer ?
#
loop_
_entity_poly.entity_id
_entity_poly.type
_entity_poly.pdbx_seq_one_letter_code
_entity_poly.pdbx_strand_id
1 'polypeptide(L)'
;MRNKIRIGGYVLIIAILIAAVASISNHSMQREKQTLQDAIEQDISAYYAREGYYPSSIQELQDIYGLTYDEDRFFIGYQLMGSNIRPYVTIVELEE
;
A
#
# COMPACT_ATOMS: atom_id res chain seq x y z
N MET A 1 12.16 23.81 42.59
CA MET A 1 12.98 22.92 41.71
C MET A 1 12.36 21.54 41.47
N ARG A 2 11.92 20.82 42.52
CA ARG A 2 11.42 19.43 42.42
C ARG A 2 10.24 19.20 41.43
N ASN A 3 9.31 20.15 41.31
CA ASN A 3 8.19 20.03 40.36
C ASN A 3 8.60 20.24 38.90
N LYS A 4 9.64 21.05 38.63
CA LYS A 4 10.14 21.29 37.26
C LYS A 4 10.75 20.02 36.65
N ILE A 5 11.42 19.20 37.47
CA ILE A 5 11.99 17.91 37.07
C ILE A 5 10.88 16.91 36.71
N ARG A 6 9.82 16.85 37.52
CA ARG A 6 8.65 16.00 37.24
C ARG A 6 7.95 16.40 35.94
N ILE A 7 7.69 17.69 35.74
CA ILE A 7 7.08 18.22 34.51
C ILE A 7 7.96 17.90 33.29
N GLY A 8 9.28 18.09 33.39
CA GLY A 8 10.22 17.74 32.32
C GLY A 8 10.17 16.26 31.94
N GLY A 9 10.03 15.36 32.93
CA GLY A 9 9.87 13.93 32.68
C GLY A 9 8.59 13.59 31.91
N TYR A 10 7.45 14.19 32.28
CA TYR A 10 6.19 13.98 31.54
C TYR A 10 6.26 14.51 30.11
N VAL A 11 6.85 15.69 29.90
CA VAL A 11 7.04 16.26 28.56
C VAL A 11 7.93 15.36 27.70
N LEU A 12 9.02 14.82 28.26
CA LEU A 12 9.90 13.89 27.54
C LEU A 12 9.16 12.61 27.11
N ILE A 13 8.35 12.02 27.99
CA ILE A 13 7.56 10.83 27.67
C ILE A 13 6.56 11.13 26.55
N ILE A 14 5.87 12.28 26.62
CA ILE A 14 4.92 12.70 25.57
C ILE A 14 5.65 12.91 24.24
N ALA A 15 6.81 13.57 24.25
CA ALA A 15 7.61 13.77 23.04
C ALA A 15 8.04 12.44 22.39
N ILE A 16 8.45 11.45 23.20
CA ILE A 16 8.79 10.11 22.71
C ILE A 16 7.57 9.41 22.10
N LEU A 17 6.40 9.50 22.74
CA LEU A 17 5.16 8.90 22.22
C LEU A 17 4.75 9.52 20.88
N ILE A 18 4.83 10.85 20.76
CA ILE A 18 4.52 11.55 19.50
C ILE A 18 5.49 11.10 18.40
N ALA A 19 6.79 11.03 18.69
CA ALA A 19 7.80 10.56 17.73
C ALA A 19 7.59 9.10 17.30
N ALA A 20 7.20 8.23 18.23
CA ALA A 20 6.90 6.83 17.94
C ALA A 20 5.67 6.69 17.01
N VAL A 21 4.59 7.43 17.29
CA VAL A 21 3.39 7.42 16.44
C VAL A 21 3.70 7.92 15.03
N ALA A 22 4.46 9.01 14.90
CA ALA A 22 4.87 9.56 13.62
C ALA A 22 5.77 8.60 12.80
N SER A 23 6.59 7.78 13.46
CA SER A 23 7.38 6.76 12.77
C SER A 23 6.50 5.61 12.25
N ILE A 24 5.47 5.22 13.00
CA ILE A 24 4.55 4.14 12.62
C ILE A 24 3.73 4.53 11.37
N SER A 25 3.31 5.78 11.23
CA SER A 25 2.48 6.22 10.09
C SER A 25 3.20 6.10 8.74
N ASN A 26 4.49 6.41 8.66
CA ASN A 26 5.26 6.22 7.43
C ASN A 26 5.46 4.73 7.12
N HIS A 27 5.72 3.92 8.15
CA HIS A 27 5.87 2.47 7.97
C HIS A 27 4.56 1.79 7.57
N SER A 28 3.40 2.28 8.05
CA SER A 28 2.11 1.73 7.66
C SER A 28 1.81 1.99 6.19
N MET A 29 2.13 3.17 5.67
CA MET A 29 1.90 3.50 4.25
C MET A 29 2.73 2.64 3.30
N GLN A 30 4.03 2.50 3.56
CA GLN A 30 4.89 1.62 2.76
C GLN A 30 4.46 0.15 2.84
N ARG A 31 4.05 -0.30 4.03
CA ARG A 31 3.51 -1.66 4.21
C ARG A 31 2.21 -1.88 3.45
N GLU A 32 1.35 -0.88 3.39
CA GLU A 32 0.10 -0.97 2.65
C GLU A 32 0.33 -1.06 1.15
N LYS A 33 1.19 -0.20 0.60
CA LYS A 33 1.62 -0.28 -0.80
C LYS A 33 2.21 -1.64 -1.14
N GLN A 34 3.08 -2.17 -0.28
CA GLN A 34 3.66 -3.49 -0.48
C GLN A 34 2.59 -4.58 -0.48
N THR A 35 1.63 -4.51 0.45
CA THR A 35 0.52 -5.48 0.53
C THR A 35 -0.33 -5.43 -0.73
N LEU A 36 -0.62 -4.24 -1.24
CA LEU A 36 -1.35 -4.04 -2.49
C LEU A 36 -0.57 -4.61 -3.69
N GLN A 37 0.74 -4.36 -3.75
CA GLN A 37 1.60 -4.91 -4.80
C GLN A 37 1.58 -6.44 -4.79
N ASP A 38 1.77 -7.05 -3.62
CA ASP A 38 1.78 -8.51 -3.48
C ASP A 38 0.43 -9.13 -3.88
N ALA A 39 -0.68 -8.48 -3.52
CA ALA A 39 -2.03 -8.91 -3.92
C ALA A 39 -2.21 -8.87 -5.45
N ILE A 40 -1.85 -7.76 -6.10
CA ILE A 40 -1.96 -7.63 -7.56
C ILE A 40 -1.10 -8.67 -8.28
N GLU A 41 0.14 -8.86 -7.82
CA GLU A 41 1.07 -9.83 -8.41
C GLU A 41 0.55 -11.27 -8.29
N GLN A 42 -0.05 -11.60 -7.14
CA GLN A 42 -0.71 -12.88 -6.91
C GLN A 42 -1.93 -13.07 -7.81
N ASP A 43 -2.79 -12.07 -7.93
CA ASP A 43 -4.03 -12.13 -8.70
C ASP A 43 -3.75 -12.24 -10.21
N ILE A 44 -2.78 -11.48 -10.74
CA ILE A 44 -2.31 -11.58 -12.13
C ILE A 44 -1.83 -13.01 -12.44
N SER A 45 -1.04 -13.57 -11.52
CA SER A 45 -0.47 -14.92 -11.68
C SER A 45 -1.58 -15.99 -11.63
N ALA A 46 -2.53 -15.84 -10.71
CA ALA A 46 -3.68 -16.72 -10.59
C ALA A 46 -4.60 -16.65 -11.82
N TYR A 47 -4.82 -15.45 -12.36
CA TYR A 47 -5.65 -15.23 -13.55
C TYR A 47 -5.04 -15.96 -14.75
N TYR A 48 -3.74 -15.76 -15.00
CA TYR A 48 -3.05 -16.43 -16.10
C TYR A 48 -3.04 -17.96 -15.94
N ALA A 49 -2.86 -18.46 -14.72
CA ALA A 49 -2.90 -19.90 -14.45
C ALA A 49 -4.28 -20.51 -14.73
N ARG A 50 -5.36 -19.75 -14.53
CA ARG A 50 -6.75 -20.20 -14.74
C ARG A 50 -7.21 -20.06 -16.18
N GLU A 51 -6.96 -18.90 -16.80
CA GLU A 51 -7.52 -18.53 -18.10
C GLU A 51 -6.55 -18.76 -19.27
N GLY A 52 -5.25 -18.87 -19.00
CA GLY A 52 -4.21 -19.01 -20.03
C GLY A 52 -3.80 -17.70 -20.73
N TYR A 53 -4.31 -16.56 -20.26
CA TYR A 53 -3.94 -15.21 -20.70
C TYR A 53 -4.02 -14.23 -19.53
N TYR A 54 -3.35 -13.08 -19.63
CA TYR A 54 -3.33 -12.05 -18.60
C TYR A 54 -4.59 -11.16 -18.65
N PRO A 55 -5.01 -10.59 -17.51
CA PRO A 55 -6.21 -9.76 -17.47
C PRO A 55 -6.04 -8.51 -18.34
N SER A 56 -7.14 -8.07 -18.96
CA SER A 56 -7.11 -6.93 -19.88
C SER A 56 -6.92 -5.59 -19.17
N SER A 57 -7.29 -5.51 -17.90
CA SER A 57 -7.22 -4.31 -17.07
C SER A 57 -7.13 -4.66 -15.59
N ILE A 58 -6.80 -3.66 -14.75
CA ILE A 58 -6.89 -3.78 -13.30
C ILE A 58 -8.33 -4.02 -12.83
N GLN A 59 -9.33 -3.49 -13.56
CA GLN A 59 -10.75 -3.62 -13.21
C GLN A 59 -11.20 -5.08 -13.19
N GLU A 60 -10.70 -5.92 -14.11
CA GLU A 60 -10.99 -7.35 -14.11
C GLU A 60 -10.52 -8.03 -12.81
N LEU A 61 -9.38 -7.60 -12.25
CA LEU A 61 -8.91 -8.12 -10.97
C LEU A 61 -9.80 -7.65 -9.80
N GLN A 62 -10.29 -6.41 -9.85
CA GLN A 62 -11.26 -5.91 -8.86
C GLN A 62 -12.57 -6.71 -8.91
N ASP A 63 -13.08 -6.98 -10.10
CA ASP A 63 -14.37 -7.69 -10.29
C ASP A 63 -14.28 -9.18 -9.93
N ILE A 64 -13.18 -9.84 -10.27
CA ILE A 64 -13.03 -11.31 -10.15
C ILE A 64 -12.44 -11.72 -8.81
N TYR A 65 -11.43 -10.99 -8.32
CA TYR A 65 -10.71 -11.33 -7.09
C TYR A 65 -11.12 -10.43 -5.92
N GLY A 66 -11.97 -9.43 -6.15
CA GLY A 66 -12.36 -8.49 -5.10
C GLY A 66 -11.20 -7.61 -4.66
N LEU A 67 -10.25 -7.33 -5.55
CA LEU A 67 -9.13 -6.43 -5.26
C LEU A 67 -9.68 -5.04 -4.91
N THR A 68 -9.46 -4.61 -3.68
CA THR A 68 -9.85 -3.28 -3.19
C THR A 68 -8.64 -2.54 -2.65
N TYR A 69 -8.57 -1.24 -2.93
CA TYR A 69 -7.55 -0.34 -2.42
C TYR A 69 -8.13 1.06 -2.26
N ASP A 70 -7.39 1.92 -1.60
CA ASP A 70 -7.77 3.33 -1.44
C ASP A 70 -7.37 4.12 -2.70
N GLU A 71 -8.37 4.46 -3.52
CA GLU A 71 -8.18 5.19 -4.78
C GLU A 71 -7.79 6.66 -4.57
N ASP A 72 -8.06 7.23 -3.39
CA ASP A 72 -7.65 8.59 -3.06
C ASP A 72 -6.15 8.64 -2.69
N ARG A 73 -5.57 7.50 -2.27
CA ARG A 73 -4.15 7.41 -1.86
C ARG A 73 -3.24 6.70 -2.85
N PHE A 74 -3.77 5.79 -3.65
CA PHE A 74 -2.97 5.03 -4.60
C PHE A 74 -3.57 5.09 -6.00
N PHE A 75 -2.72 5.33 -7.00
CA PHE A 75 -3.06 5.15 -8.39
C PHE A 75 -2.33 3.93 -8.96
N ILE A 76 -3.08 3.02 -9.60
CA ILE A 76 -2.52 1.84 -10.24
C ILE A 76 -2.41 2.07 -11.74
N GLY A 77 -1.17 2.25 -12.21
CA GLY A 77 -0.85 2.19 -13.63
C GLY A 77 -0.78 0.74 -14.09
N TYR A 78 -1.68 0.32 -14.98
CA TYR A 78 -1.71 -1.01 -15.57
C TYR A 78 -1.53 -0.95 -17.08
N GLN A 79 -0.54 -1.65 -17.61
CA GLN A 79 -0.23 -1.65 -19.03
C GLN A 79 -0.10 -3.07 -19.58
N LEU A 80 -1.03 -3.46 -20.47
CA LEU A 80 -0.98 -4.73 -21.17
C LEU A 80 -0.37 -4.55 -22.57
N MET A 81 0.76 -5.23 -22.83
CA MET A 81 1.43 -5.21 -24.14
C MET A 81 0.95 -6.31 -25.10
N GLY A 82 0.24 -7.31 -24.55
CA GLY A 82 -0.35 -8.43 -25.28
C GLY A 82 -0.90 -9.44 -24.28
N SER A 83 -1.89 -10.22 -24.68
CA SER A 83 -2.61 -11.14 -23.79
C SER A 83 -1.72 -12.20 -23.14
N ASN A 84 -0.56 -12.51 -23.73
CA ASN A 84 0.38 -13.53 -23.24
C ASN A 84 1.68 -12.92 -22.68
N ILE A 85 1.77 -11.59 -22.60
CA ILE A 85 2.91 -10.88 -22.02
C ILE A 85 2.47 -10.34 -20.67
N ARG A 86 3.27 -10.60 -19.63
CA ARG A 86 2.97 -10.15 -18.28
C ARG A 86 2.75 -8.63 -18.28
N PRO A 87 1.64 -8.14 -17.70
CA PRO A 87 1.37 -6.71 -17.67
C PRO A 87 2.42 -5.99 -16.83
N TYR A 88 2.69 -4.74 -17.21
CA TYR A 88 3.46 -3.84 -16.38
C TYR A 88 2.52 -3.15 -15.39
N VAL A 89 2.84 -3.24 -14.11
CA VAL A 89 2.06 -2.65 -13.03
C VAL A 89 2.93 -1.68 -12.25
N THR A 90 2.41 -0.50 -11.99
CA THR A 90 3.03 0.50 -11.13
C THR A 90 2.01 1.04 -10.14
N ILE A 91 2.41 1.15 -8.88
CA ILE A 91 1.60 1.77 -7.83
C ILE A 91 2.25 3.12 -7.48
N VAL A 92 1.52 4.19 -7.74
CA VAL A 92 1.91 5.56 -7.43
C VAL A 92 1.15 6.00 -6.19
N GLU A 93 1.88 6.52 -5.19
CA GLU A 93 1.28 7.20 -4.04
C GLU A 93 0.83 8.59 -4.51
N LEU A 94 -0.44 8.92 -4.27
CA LEU A 94 -0.99 10.25 -4.50
C LEU A 94 -0.63 11.09 -3.28
N GLU A 95 0.28 12.07 -3.45
CA GLU A 95 0.50 13.09 -2.43
C GLU A 95 -0.71 14.04 -2.42
N GLU A 96 -1.23 14.38 -1.22
CA GLU A 96 -2.15 15.52 -1.07
C GLU A 96 -1.46 16.85 -1.44
#